data_AF-A0A7R9HDD5-F1
#
_entry.id   AF-A0A7R9HDD5-F1
#
_cell.length_a   1.000
_cell.length_b   1.000
_cell.length_c   1.000
_cell.angle_alpha   90.00
_cell.angle_beta   90.00
_cell.angle_gamma   90.00
#
_symmetry.space_group_name_H-M   'P 1'
#
loop_
_entity.id
_entity.type
_entity.pdbx_description
1 polymer ?
#
loop_
_entity_poly.entity_id
_entity_poly.type
_entity_poly.pdbx_seq_one_letter_code
_entity_poly.pdbx_strand_id
1 'polypeptide(L)'
;MMDYKPLPCLSDGSYPSGVKEDWLARMDVIRTDLQWFLQLPYHRFWSQMVYQADCMDMINSFLVDAPPFYIVDEFRHDKQIWDIYFEIYKLVFCVLKRLGTHCESENNFMSPELLGDLLYKNYILTIPTLLDMCLLYGRDCHSDVADIISTIFTVQPAYFDDLQATVAFIIKTLKFVEWKFGNSTDVVHHSDVIKLSSVIDRGALDVAQFRDLVIHVLDTAATLSIFLGISQPACEVFHHQLFELRLVKFYENTIPEMYRQLEKLVNKEDTQPLYVDLKHKLDITRVEFLNTFKHILGHCLNCCIEDNRTMACYRYGSEGAGTLPLWLWGSWHVTSMVLRELARYLYGSEGAGTLP
;
A
#
# COMPACT_ATOMS: atom_id res chain seq x y z
N MET A 1 -1.09 7.47 24.89
CA MET A 1 -1.67 6.10 24.97
C MET A 1 -0.52 5.12 24.82
N MET A 2 -0.70 3.85 25.18
CA MET A 2 0.37 2.86 25.01
C MET A 2 0.51 2.41 23.56
N ASP A 3 1.75 2.28 23.06
CA ASP A 3 1.99 1.76 21.70
C ASP A 3 1.56 0.30 21.55
N TYR A 4 1.00 0.00 20.38
CA TYR A 4 0.77 -1.36 19.93
C TYR A 4 2.11 -2.05 19.71
N LYS A 5 2.15 -3.34 20.04
CA LYS A 5 3.27 -4.22 19.73
C LYS A 5 2.71 -5.54 19.21
N PRO A 6 3.24 -6.05 18.08
CA PRO A 6 2.78 -7.32 17.54
C PRO A 6 3.10 -8.42 18.54
N LEU A 7 2.26 -9.47 18.55
CA LEU A 7 2.48 -10.61 19.42
C LEU A 7 3.79 -11.31 19.01
N PRO A 8 4.78 -11.44 19.91
CA PRO A 8 6.00 -12.16 19.59
C PRO A 8 5.69 -13.66 19.48
N CYS A 9 5.60 -14.16 18.26
CA CYS A 9 5.39 -15.57 17.97
C CYS A 9 6.75 -16.27 17.82
N LEU A 10 6.93 -17.44 18.44
CA LEU A 10 8.07 -18.29 18.13
C LEU A 10 7.84 -18.96 16.76
N SER A 11 8.93 -19.35 16.09
CA SER A 11 8.89 -20.00 14.78
C SER A 11 8.11 -21.32 14.74
N ASP A 12 7.75 -21.89 15.89
CA ASP A 12 6.93 -23.10 16.05
C ASP A 12 5.45 -22.81 16.39
N GLY A 13 5.04 -21.54 16.40
CA GLY A 13 3.68 -21.12 16.77
C GLY A 13 3.38 -21.19 18.27
N SER A 14 4.39 -21.51 19.11
CA SER A 14 4.26 -21.48 20.55
C SER A 14 4.57 -20.10 21.13
N TYR A 15 4.01 -19.82 22.32
CA TYR A 15 4.26 -18.58 23.04
C TYR A 15 5.19 -18.87 24.23
N PRO A 16 6.22 -18.06 24.47
CA PRO A 16 6.95 -18.15 25.73
C PRO A 16 5.99 -17.93 26.90
N SER A 17 6.25 -18.60 28.03
CA SER A 17 5.36 -18.52 29.20
C SER A 17 5.19 -17.08 29.69
N GLY A 18 3.95 -16.65 29.93
CA GLY A 18 3.61 -15.30 30.40
C GLY A 18 3.48 -14.24 29.30
N VAL A 19 4.05 -14.48 28.11
CA VAL A 19 4.07 -13.50 27.02
C VAL A 19 2.68 -13.25 26.45
N LYS A 20 1.87 -14.31 26.35
CA LYS A 20 0.48 -14.17 25.89
C LYS A 20 -0.32 -13.33 26.87
N GLU A 21 -0.20 -13.61 28.16
CA GLU A 21 -0.91 -12.90 29.22
C GLU A 21 -0.50 -11.41 29.27
N ASP A 22 0.80 -11.12 29.18
CA ASP A 22 1.34 -9.77 29.15
C ASP A 22 0.87 -8.99 27.91
N TRP A 23 0.84 -9.66 26.74
CA TRP A 23 0.32 -9.07 25.51
C TRP A 23 -1.17 -8.77 25.62
N LEU A 24 -1.97 -9.71 26.14
CA LEU A 24 -3.40 -9.50 26.36
C LEU A 24 -3.68 -8.34 27.32
N ALA A 25 -2.91 -8.23 28.42
CA ALA A 25 -3.04 -7.12 29.36
C ALA A 25 -2.71 -5.77 28.70
N ARG A 26 -1.67 -5.71 27.85
CA ARG A 26 -1.35 -4.52 27.05
C ARG A 26 -2.49 -4.16 26.09
N MET A 27 -3.01 -5.15 25.37
CA MET A 27 -4.10 -4.94 24.41
C MET A 27 -5.38 -4.47 25.12
N ASP A 28 -5.64 -4.95 26.33
CA ASP A 28 -6.76 -4.49 27.15
C ASP A 28 -6.67 -2.99 27.46
N VAL A 29 -5.48 -2.52 27.86
CA VAL A 29 -5.21 -1.10 28.11
C VAL A 29 -5.42 -0.27 26.83
N ILE A 30 -4.84 -0.70 25.71
CA ILE A 30 -4.99 -0.01 24.41
C ILE A 30 -6.46 0.08 24.01
N ARG A 31 -7.20 -1.02 24.15
CA ARG A 31 -8.63 -1.08 23.87
C ARG A 31 -9.41 -0.09 24.74
N THR A 32 -9.19 -0.10 26.06
CA THR A 32 -9.89 0.80 26.99
C THR A 32 -9.57 2.26 26.69
N ASP A 33 -8.31 2.58 26.42
CA ASP A 33 -7.88 3.93 26.05
C ASP A 33 -8.56 4.38 24.75
N LEU A 34 -8.61 3.52 23.72
CA LEU A 34 -9.28 3.80 22.44
C LEU A 34 -10.79 4.03 22.62
N GLN A 35 -11.45 3.20 23.42
CA GLN A 35 -12.88 3.33 23.73
C GLN A 35 -13.16 4.66 24.44
N TRP A 36 -12.37 5.00 25.46
CA TRP A 36 -12.45 6.29 26.14
C TRP A 36 -12.22 7.45 25.18
N PHE A 37 -11.22 7.32 24.32
CA PHE A 37 -10.84 8.35 23.36
C PHE A 37 -11.96 8.66 22.36
N LEU A 38 -12.61 7.62 21.83
CA LEU A 38 -13.76 7.75 20.93
C LEU A 38 -15.00 8.34 21.62
N GLN A 39 -15.14 8.18 22.93
CA GLN A 39 -16.24 8.77 23.71
C GLN A 39 -16.04 10.27 24.00
N LEU A 40 -14.87 10.84 23.72
CA LEU A 40 -14.63 12.26 23.97
C LEU A 40 -15.55 13.14 23.12
N PRO A 41 -16.08 14.25 23.69
CA PRO A 41 -16.77 15.28 22.92
C PRO A 41 -15.86 15.84 21.83
N TYR A 42 -16.45 16.29 20.71
CA TYR A 42 -15.76 16.80 19.53
C TYR A 42 -14.54 17.69 19.83
N HIS A 43 -14.75 18.77 20.57
CA HIS A 43 -13.68 19.72 20.91
C HIS A 43 -12.55 19.08 21.75
N ARG A 44 -12.87 18.12 22.63
CA ARG A 44 -11.85 17.42 23.44
C ARG A 44 -11.08 16.42 22.60
N PHE A 45 -11.75 15.67 21.74
CA PHE A 45 -11.10 14.76 20.80
C PHE A 45 -10.05 15.51 19.97
N TRP A 46 -10.43 16.61 19.33
CA TRP A 46 -9.51 17.41 18.53
C TRP A 46 -8.41 18.07 19.36
N SER A 47 -8.71 18.52 20.59
CA SER A 47 -7.68 19.04 21.49
C SER A 47 -6.63 17.96 21.82
N GLN A 48 -7.05 16.73 22.11
CA GLN A 48 -6.11 15.65 22.37
C GLN A 48 -5.29 15.29 21.12
N MET A 49 -5.92 15.20 19.95
CA MET A 49 -5.22 14.91 18.70
C MET A 49 -4.12 15.92 18.36
N VAL A 50 -4.35 17.20 18.65
CA VAL A 50 -3.40 18.28 18.32
C VAL A 50 -2.32 18.42 19.38
N TYR A 51 -2.65 18.26 20.66
CA TYR A 51 -1.73 18.57 21.76
C TYR A 51 -1.11 17.35 22.45
N GLN A 52 -1.59 16.14 22.19
CA GLN A 52 -1.06 14.89 22.77
C GLN A 52 -0.54 13.97 21.66
N ALA A 53 0.78 14.01 21.42
CA ALA A 53 1.44 13.17 20.41
C ALA A 53 1.18 11.67 20.61
N ASP A 54 1.15 11.22 21.87
CA ASP A 54 0.96 9.81 22.23
C ASP A 54 -0.36 9.19 21.73
N CYS A 55 -1.34 10.00 21.30
CA CYS A 55 -2.57 9.49 20.68
C CYS A 55 -2.29 8.99 19.26
N MET A 56 -1.57 9.78 18.46
CA MET A 56 -1.19 9.39 17.11
C MET A 56 -0.10 8.32 17.09
N ASP A 57 0.82 8.32 18.06
CA ASP A 57 1.87 7.30 18.14
C ASP A 57 1.27 5.89 18.27
N MET A 58 0.22 5.73 19.09
CA MET A 58 -0.48 4.46 19.20
C MET A 58 -1.19 4.08 17.88
N ILE A 59 -1.89 5.02 17.23
CA ILE A 59 -2.54 4.75 15.93
C ILE A 59 -1.51 4.34 14.88
N ASN A 60 -0.41 5.07 14.77
CA ASN A 60 0.67 4.78 13.82
C ASN A 60 1.35 3.45 14.13
N SER A 61 1.65 3.14 15.41
CA SER A 61 2.23 1.85 15.79
C SER A 61 1.31 0.68 15.42
N PHE A 62 -0.01 0.84 15.56
CA PHE A 62 -0.95 -0.18 15.12
C PHE A 62 -0.95 -0.31 13.59
N LEU A 63 -1.02 0.80 12.86
CA LEU A 63 -1.04 0.77 11.39
C LEU A 63 0.20 0.11 10.79
N VAL A 64 1.37 0.35 11.38
CA VAL A 64 2.65 -0.21 10.91
C VAL A 64 2.83 -1.68 11.29
N ASP A 65 2.49 -2.06 12.51
CA ASP A 65 2.79 -3.40 13.04
C ASP A 65 1.61 -4.39 12.95
N ALA A 66 0.41 -3.94 12.57
CA ALA A 66 -0.73 -4.84 12.39
C ALA A 66 -0.50 -5.76 11.17
N PRO A 67 -0.80 -7.06 11.29
CA PRO A 67 -0.56 -8.00 10.21
C PRO A 67 -1.50 -7.71 9.02
N PRO A 68 -0.95 -7.45 7.81
CA PRO A 68 -1.76 -7.26 6.61
C PRO A 68 -2.37 -8.59 6.14
N PHE A 69 -3.29 -8.52 5.18
CA PHE A 69 -4.09 -9.68 4.74
C PHE A 69 -3.25 -10.89 4.28
N TYR A 70 -2.03 -10.67 3.80
CA TYR A 70 -1.14 -11.72 3.29
C TYR A 70 -0.22 -12.33 4.37
N ILE A 71 -0.32 -11.86 5.61
CA ILE A 71 0.36 -12.43 6.81
C ILE A 71 -0.66 -12.81 7.89
N VAL A 72 -1.88 -12.26 7.86
CA VAL A 72 -2.90 -12.41 8.92
C VAL A 72 -3.24 -13.86 9.29
N ASP A 73 -3.16 -14.79 8.34
CA ASP A 73 -3.46 -16.21 8.58
C ASP A 73 -2.47 -16.87 9.55
N GLU A 74 -1.27 -16.32 9.71
CA GLU A 74 -0.29 -16.78 10.69
C GLU A 74 -0.79 -16.56 12.14
N PHE A 75 -1.74 -15.62 12.36
CA PHE A 75 -2.17 -15.16 13.68
C PHE A 75 -3.54 -15.70 14.15
N ARG A 76 -4.29 -16.39 13.28
CA ARG A 76 -5.71 -16.74 13.52
C ARG A 76 -5.95 -17.92 14.47
N HIS A 77 -4.91 -18.56 14.97
CA HIS A 77 -5.01 -19.84 15.68
C HIS A 77 -5.53 -19.72 17.13
N ASP A 78 -5.39 -18.55 17.76
CA ASP A 78 -5.86 -18.31 19.13
C ASP A 78 -7.04 -17.33 19.15
N LYS A 79 -8.22 -17.86 19.51
CA LYS A 79 -9.46 -17.08 19.50
C LYS A 79 -9.39 -15.83 20.39
N GLN A 80 -8.77 -15.93 21.57
CA GLN A 80 -8.74 -14.80 22.51
C GLN A 80 -7.86 -13.66 21.97
N ILE A 81 -6.71 -14.01 21.39
CA ILE A 81 -5.82 -13.05 20.72
C ILE A 81 -6.54 -12.42 19.53
N TRP A 82 -7.23 -13.24 18.74
CA TRP A 82 -7.95 -12.77 17.56
C TRP A 82 -9.08 -11.81 17.92
N ASP A 83 -9.89 -12.14 18.93
CA ASP A 83 -11.03 -11.33 19.35
C ASP A 83 -10.57 -9.94 19.82
N ILE A 84 -9.52 -9.85 20.65
CA ILE A 84 -9.02 -8.56 21.14
C ILE A 84 -8.30 -7.77 20.05
N TYR A 85 -7.51 -8.42 19.18
CA TYR A 85 -6.87 -7.79 18.04
C TYR A 85 -7.93 -7.15 17.13
N PHE A 86 -8.98 -7.90 16.79
CA PHE A 86 -10.00 -7.42 15.87
C PHE A 86 -10.87 -6.32 16.49
N GLU A 87 -11.03 -6.30 17.81
CA GLU A 87 -11.66 -5.19 18.52
C GLU A 87 -10.82 -3.90 18.41
N ILE A 88 -9.51 -3.98 18.66
CA ILE A 88 -8.58 -2.85 18.49
C ILE A 88 -8.54 -2.38 17.04
N TYR A 89 -8.46 -3.32 16.08
CA TYR A 89 -8.50 -3.05 14.64
C TYR A 89 -9.70 -2.17 14.26
N LYS A 90 -10.90 -2.48 14.78
CA LYS A 90 -12.11 -1.68 14.56
C LYS A 90 -12.05 -0.31 15.23
N LEU A 91 -11.56 -0.26 16.47
CA LEU A 91 -11.47 0.99 17.22
C LEU A 91 -10.51 1.97 16.56
N VAL A 92 -9.34 1.50 16.09
CA VAL A 92 -8.38 2.30 15.32
C VAL A 92 -9.03 2.84 14.05
N PHE A 93 -9.80 2.01 13.32
CA PHE A 93 -10.54 2.48 12.16
C PHE A 93 -11.58 3.56 12.48
N CYS A 94 -12.30 3.41 13.59
CA CYS A 94 -13.25 4.43 14.05
C CYS A 94 -12.55 5.76 14.35
N VAL A 95 -11.33 5.74 14.90
CA VAL A 95 -10.53 6.96 15.11
C VAL A 95 -10.17 7.60 13.77
N LEU A 96 -9.66 6.82 12.81
CA LEU A 96 -9.30 7.30 11.47
C LEU A 96 -10.51 7.91 10.73
N LYS A 97 -11.67 7.25 10.81
CA LYS A 97 -12.93 7.76 10.25
C LYS A 97 -13.35 9.08 10.88
N ARG A 98 -13.20 9.22 12.20
CA ARG A 98 -13.48 10.46 12.91
C ARG A 98 -12.54 11.59 12.50
N LEU A 99 -11.25 11.29 12.27
CA LEU A 99 -10.27 12.25 11.75
C LEU A 99 -10.62 12.74 10.33
N GLY A 100 -11.21 11.88 9.50
CA GLY A 100 -11.72 12.25 8.18
C GLY A 100 -13.04 13.04 8.19
N THR A 101 -13.64 13.30 9.36
CA THR A 101 -14.98 13.89 9.48
C THR A 101 -14.92 15.34 10.00
N HIS A 102 -15.14 16.32 9.11
CA HIS A 102 -15.16 17.74 9.50
C HIS A 102 -16.46 18.16 10.24
N CYS A 103 -17.56 17.41 10.08
CA CYS A 103 -18.86 17.71 10.67
C CYS A 103 -19.49 16.46 11.31
N GLU A 104 -19.46 16.35 12.64
CA GLU A 104 -20.10 15.25 13.39
C GLU A 104 -21.57 15.57 13.72
N SER A 105 -21.92 16.85 13.86
CA SER A 105 -23.29 17.33 14.02
C SER A 105 -23.41 18.84 13.73
N GLU A 106 -24.63 19.38 13.72
CA GLU A 106 -24.91 20.82 13.53
C GLU A 106 -24.15 21.73 14.52
N ASN A 107 -23.78 21.23 15.70
CA ASN A 107 -23.06 22.00 16.73
C ASN A 107 -21.60 21.55 16.91
N ASN A 108 -21.19 20.45 16.26
CA ASN A 108 -19.87 19.85 16.38
C ASN A 108 -19.26 19.71 14.99
N PHE A 109 -18.71 20.81 14.48
CA PHE A 109 -18.10 20.86 13.16
C PHE A 109 -16.95 21.87 13.13
N MET A 110 -16.13 21.76 12.10
CA MET A 110 -15.14 22.73 11.69
C MET A 110 -15.25 22.95 10.19
N SER A 111 -14.68 24.05 9.68
CA SER A 111 -14.63 24.24 8.24
C SER A 111 -13.69 23.20 7.61
N PRO A 112 -13.93 22.78 6.35
CA PRO A 112 -13.05 21.86 5.65
C PRO A 112 -11.59 22.36 5.61
N GLU A 113 -11.37 23.65 5.45
CA GLU A 113 -10.03 24.26 5.41
C GLU A 113 -9.32 24.13 6.75
N LEU A 114 -10.04 24.33 7.87
CA LEU A 114 -9.48 24.13 9.20
C LEU A 114 -9.12 22.67 9.44
N LEU A 115 -9.95 21.73 8.97
CA LEU A 115 -9.63 20.30 9.03
C LEU A 115 -8.33 20.01 8.28
N GLY A 116 -8.22 20.46 7.03
CA GLY A 116 -7.02 20.25 6.20
C GLY A 116 -5.76 20.84 6.83
N ASP A 117 -5.86 22.03 7.42
CA ASP A 117 -4.76 22.67 8.14
C ASP A 117 -4.36 21.91 9.40
N LEU A 118 -5.34 21.46 10.21
CA LEU A 118 -5.07 20.71 11.44
C LEU A 118 -4.38 19.38 11.13
N LEU A 119 -4.88 18.64 10.15
CA LEU A 119 -4.32 17.34 9.79
C LEU A 119 -2.87 17.47 9.31
N TYR A 120 -2.62 18.41 8.40
CA TYR A 120 -1.34 18.57 7.73
C TYR A 120 -0.28 19.21 8.62
N LYS A 121 -0.58 20.35 9.26
CA LYS A 121 0.41 21.13 10.01
C LYS A 121 0.85 20.44 11.30
N ASN A 122 0.00 19.58 11.86
CA ASN A 122 0.30 18.83 13.08
C ASN A 122 0.76 17.39 12.79
N TYR A 123 1.00 17.02 11.52
CA TYR A 123 1.39 15.66 11.13
C TYR A 123 0.47 14.56 11.67
N ILE A 124 -0.83 14.87 11.80
CA ILE A 124 -1.82 13.91 12.30
C ILE A 124 -2.04 12.81 11.26
N LEU A 125 -2.09 13.17 9.98
CA LEU A 125 -2.10 12.19 8.90
C LEU A 125 -0.96 12.54 7.94
N THR A 126 -0.27 11.51 7.45
CA THR A 126 0.82 11.63 6.49
C THR A 126 0.56 10.65 5.34
N ILE A 127 1.23 10.81 4.20
CA ILE A 127 1.09 9.85 3.09
C ILE A 127 1.37 8.40 3.56
N PRO A 128 2.44 8.10 4.33
CA PRO A 128 2.61 6.77 4.94
C PRO A 128 1.38 6.29 5.72
N THR A 129 0.82 7.12 6.60
CA THR A 129 -0.39 6.77 7.38
C THR A 129 -1.58 6.43 6.46
N LEU A 130 -1.75 7.16 5.35
CA LEU A 130 -2.82 6.89 4.38
C LEU A 130 -2.58 5.58 3.62
N LEU A 131 -1.33 5.29 3.26
CA LEU A 131 -0.95 4.04 2.60
C LEU A 131 -1.21 2.83 3.52
N ASP A 132 -0.81 2.91 4.79
CA ASP A 132 -1.02 1.84 5.77
C ASP A 132 -2.52 1.64 6.06
N MET A 133 -3.29 2.73 6.17
CA MET A 133 -4.75 2.66 6.29
C MET A 133 -5.38 1.95 5.08
N CYS A 134 -4.94 2.27 3.86
CA CYS A 134 -5.42 1.60 2.67
C CYS A 134 -5.05 0.11 2.67
N LEU A 135 -3.81 -0.25 3.02
CA LEU A 135 -3.36 -1.63 3.07
C LEU A 135 -4.20 -2.48 4.03
N LEU A 136 -4.46 -1.95 5.24
CA LEU A 136 -5.19 -2.68 6.27
C LEU A 136 -6.70 -2.69 6.00
N TYR A 137 -7.31 -1.53 5.76
CA TYR A 137 -8.77 -1.39 5.73
C TYR A 137 -9.36 -1.32 4.34
N GLY A 138 -8.57 -1.09 3.30
CA GLY A 138 -9.06 -0.80 1.94
C GLY A 138 -9.81 -1.95 1.27
N ARG A 139 -9.56 -3.19 1.69
CA ARG A 139 -10.26 -4.38 1.16
C ARG A 139 -11.62 -4.59 1.81
N ASP A 140 -11.69 -4.45 3.14
CA ASP A 140 -12.89 -4.76 3.92
C ASP A 140 -13.82 -3.55 4.09
N CYS A 141 -13.25 -2.35 4.15
CA CYS A 141 -13.94 -1.08 4.41
C CYS A 141 -13.78 -0.10 3.25
N HIS A 142 -13.78 -0.61 2.01
CA HIS A 142 -13.44 0.15 0.80
C HIS A 142 -14.15 1.51 0.68
N SER A 143 -15.48 1.55 0.84
CA SER A 143 -16.26 2.79 0.70
C SER A 143 -15.85 3.84 1.73
N ASP A 144 -15.76 3.43 3.01
CA ASP A 144 -15.39 4.34 4.09
C ASP A 144 -13.95 4.87 3.92
N VAL A 145 -13.01 3.99 3.53
CA VAL A 145 -11.62 4.40 3.25
C VAL A 145 -11.56 5.36 2.06
N ALA A 146 -12.31 5.09 0.99
CA ALA A 146 -12.38 5.99 -0.17
C ALA A 146 -12.92 7.37 0.20
N ASP A 147 -13.95 7.43 1.04
CA ASP A 147 -14.51 8.70 1.52
C ASP A 147 -13.50 9.48 2.37
N ILE A 148 -12.77 8.81 3.26
CA ILE A 148 -11.70 9.42 4.07
C ILE A 148 -10.59 9.96 3.17
N ILE A 149 -10.06 9.14 2.27
CA ILE A 149 -8.99 9.52 1.34
C ILE A 149 -9.42 10.71 0.46
N SER A 150 -10.60 10.61 -0.15
CA SER A 150 -11.17 11.68 -0.99
C SER A 150 -11.31 12.98 -0.20
N THR A 151 -11.82 12.91 1.03
CA THR A 151 -11.95 14.09 1.90
C THR A 151 -10.60 14.72 2.17
N ILE A 152 -9.60 13.93 2.59
CA ILE A 152 -8.27 14.43 2.96
C ILE A 152 -7.58 15.14 1.79
N PHE A 153 -7.55 14.52 0.60
CA PHE A 153 -6.95 15.14 -0.59
C PHE A 153 -7.72 16.37 -1.08
N THR A 154 -9.04 16.41 -0.85
CA THR A 154 -9.88 17.57 -1.21
C THR A 154 -9.65 18.75 -0.28
N VAL A 155 -9.62 18.52 1.04
CA VAL A 155 -9.46 19.59 2.03
C VAL A 155 -8.03 20.09 2.15
N GLN A 156 -7.05 19.28 1.76
CA GLN A 156 -5.64 19.64 1.77
C GLN A 156 -4.92 19.13 0.50
N PRO A 157 -4.84 19.96 -0.55
CA PRO A 157 -4.16 19.59 -1.79
C PRO A 157 -2.64 19.35 -1.64
N ALA A 158 -1.99 19.88 -0.60
CA ALA A 158 -0.54 19.69 -0.38
C ALA A 158 -0.14 18.21 -0.22
N TYR A 159 -1.08 17.32 0.13
CA TYR A 159 -0.83 15.88 0.12
C TYR A 159 -0.48 15.34 -1.27
N PHE A 160 -0.87 15.98 -2.37
CA PHE A 160 -0.43 15.58 -3.71
C PHE A 160 1.06 15.82 -3.94
N ASP A 161 1.62 16.89 -3.38
CA ASP A 161 3.06 17.18 -3.46
C ASP A 161 3.85 16.14 -2.66
N ASP A 162 3.37 15.80 -1.45
CA ASP A 162 3.97 14.75 -0.62
C ASP A 162 3.83 13.36 -1.27
N LEU A 163 2.71 13.10 -1.95
CA LEU A 163 2.52 11.89 -2.72
C LEU A 163 3.53 11.83 -3.87
N GLN A 164 3.77 12.95 -4.58
CA GLN A 164 4.77 13.02 -5.62
C GLN A 164 6.17 12.66 -5.09
N ALA A 165 6.57 13.21 -3.94
CA ALA A 165 7.82 12.85 -3.29
C ALA A 165 7.87 11.37 -2.90
N THR A 166 6.74 10.82 -2.42
CA THR A 166 6.60 9.42 -2.03
C THR A 166 6.76 8.48 -3.24
N VAL A 167 6.14 8.77 -4.38
CA VAL A 167 6.31 7.98 -5.62
C VAL A 167 7.78 7.93 -6.04
N ALA A 168 8.48 9.07 -5.98
CA ALA A 168 9.90 9.11 -6.31
C ALA A 168 10.74 8.25 -5.35
N PHE A 169 10.38 8.19 -4.07
CA PHE A 169 10.99 7.29 -3.10
C PHE A 169 10.71 5.82 -3.43
N ILE A 170 9.46 5.45 -3.72
CA ILE A 170 9.07 4.08 -4.10
C ILE A 170 9.85 3.62 -5.34
N ILE A 171 10.01 4.49 -6.35
CA ILE A 171 10.82 4.18 -7.54
C ILE A 171 12.27 3.85 -7.15
N LYS A 172 12.87 4.61 -6.21
CA LYS A 172 14.23 4.34 -5.70
C LYS A 172 14.28 3.00 -4.96
N THR A 173 13.28 2.69 -4.15
CA THR A 173 13.16 1.41 -3.44
C THR A 173 13.13 0.22 -4.42
N LEU A 174 12.29 0.30 -5.47
CA LEU A 174 12.26 -0.73 -6.51
C LEU A 174 13.60 -0.86 -7.26
N LYS A 175 14.32 0.25 -7.48
CA LYS A 175 15.68 0.22 -8.06
C LYS A 175 16.69 -0.48 -7.15
N PHE A 176 16.59 -0.25 -5.84
CA PHE A 176 17.45 -0.93 -4.87
C PHE A 176 17.21 -2.45 -4.87
N VAL A 177 15.96 -2.89 -4.90
CA VAL A 177 15.63 -4.32 -5.02
C VAL A 177 16.17 -4.90 -6.33
N GLU A 178 15.96 -4.22 -7.47
CA GLU A 178 16.54 -4.62 -8.76
C GLU A 178 18.06 -4.80 -8.72
N TRP A 179 18.74 -3.87 -8.05
CA TRP A 179 20.18 -3.91 -7.88
C TRP A 179 20.63 -5.14 -7.07
N LYS A 180 19.89 -5.52 -6.02
CA LYS A 180 20.14 -6.75 -5.24
C LYS A 180 20.03 -8.03 -6.07
N PHE A 181 19.17 -8.05 -7.09
CA PHE A 181 19.02 -9.18 -8.01
C PHE A 181 19.91 -9.09 -9.27
N GLY A 182 20.83 -8.12 -9.35
CA GLY A 182 21.85 -8.06 -10.40
C GLY A 182 21.37 -7.52 -11.76
N ASN A 183 20.15 -6.94 -11.82
CA ASN A 183 19.50 -6.52 -13.06
C ASN A 183 19.68 -5.04 -13.41
N SER A 184 20.34 -4.25 -12.57
CA SER A 184 20.65 -2.84 -12.86
C SER A 184 22.15 -2.63 -13.08
N THR A 185 22.51 -2.17 -14.28
CA THR A 185 23.83 -1.59 -14.61
C THR A 185 23.98 -0.16 -14.12
N ASP A 186 22.85 0.49 -13.76
CA ASP A 186 22.85 1.82 -13.18
C ASP A 186 23.36 1.72 -11.74
N VAL A 187 24.61 2.12 -11.54
CA VAL A 187 25.13 2.43 -10.22
C VAL A 187 24.15 3.42 -9.61
N VAL A 188 23.55 3.07 -8.47
CA VAL A 188 22.80 4.01 -7.66
C VAL A 188 23.77 5.12 -7.32
N HIS A 189 23.73 6.23 -8.08
CA HIS A 189 24.43 7.45 -7.74
C HIS A 189 23.75 8.00 -6.48
N HIS A 190 24.12 7.43 -5.33
CA HIS A 190 24.04 8.15 -4.08
C HIS A 190 24.84 9.43 -4.30
N SER A 191 24.21 10.58 -4.10
CA SER A 191 24.85 11.89 -4.09
C SER A 191 25.80 12.08 -2.90
N ASP A 192 26.22 10.99 -2.26
CA ASP A 192 27.24 10.99 -1.21
C ASP A 192 28.44 10.23 -1.73
N VAL A 193 29.62 10.86 -1.63
CA VAL A 193 30.91 10.42 -2.14
C VAL A 193 31.21 8.97 -1.73
N ILE A 194 30.94 8.00 -2.62
CA ILE A 194 31.42 6.62 -2.44
C ILE A 194 32.84 6.54 -2.99
N LYS A 195 33.80 6.26 -2.10
CA LYS A 195 35.19 5.96 -2.46
C LYS A 195 35.21 4.84 -3.51
N LEU A 196 35.97 5.06 -4.58
CA LEU A 196 36.23 4.17 -5.72
C LEU A 196 36.90 2.82 -5.35
N SER A 197 36.93 2.44 -4.06
CA SER A 197 37.54 1.22 -3.52
C SER A 197 36.55 0.13 -3.14
N SER A 198 35.24 0.38 -3.11
CA SER A 198 34.26 -0.70 -2.98
C SER A 198 33.87 -1.20 -4.37
N VAL A 199 34.66 -2.11 -4.92
CA VAL A 199 34.11 -3.14 -5.80
C VAL A 199 33.06 -3.84 -4.93
N ILE A 200 31.80 -3.43 -5.08
CA ILE A 200 30.72 -3.78 -4.15
C ILE A 200 30.54 -5.30 -4.24
N ASP A 201 30.84 -5.98 -3.14
CA ASP A 201 30.51 -7.37 -2.94
C ASP A 201 29.00 -7.53 -3.09
N ARG A 202 28.57 -8.06 -4.24
CA ARG A 202 27.19 -8.50 -4.51
C ARG A 202 26.99 -9.86 -3.84
N GLY A 203 27.32 -9.96 -2.55
CA GLY A 203 27.31 -11.21 -1.81
C GLY A 203 26.02 -11.99 -2.08
N ALA A 204 26.13 -13.30 -2.24
CA ALA A 204 24.98 -14.15 -2.49
C ALA A 204 23.92 -13.91 -1.40
N LEU A 205 22.68 -13.63 -1.81
CA LEU A 205 21.57 -13.43 -0.87
C LEU A 205 21.40 -14.70 -0.04
N ASP A 206 21.42 -14.57 1.27
CA ASP A 206 21.02 -15.66 2.15
C ASP A 206 19.49 -15.82 2.12
N VAL A 207 19.00 -16.90 2.75
CA VAL A 207 17.58 -17.26 2.73
C VAL A 207 16.72 -16.22 3.48
N ALA A 208 17.24 -15.64 4.56
CA ALA A 208 16.51 -14.67 5.36
C ALA A 208 16.39 -13.34 4.59
N GLN A 209 17.49 -12.86 4.01
CA GLN A 209 17.52 -11.68 3.15
C GLN A 209 16.60 -11.83 1.94
N PHE A 210 16.57 -13.02 1.32
CA PHE A 210 15.66 -13.29 0.21
C PHE A 210 14.20 -13.24 0.66
N ARG A 211 13.85 -13.87 1.80
CA ARG A 211 12.51 -13.81 2.39
C ARG A 211 12.09 -12.36 2.66
N ASP A 212 12.95 -11.57 3.29
CA ASP A 212 12.65 -10.18 3.62
C ASP A 212 12.42 -9.33 2.36
N LEU A 213 13.21 -9.56 1.30
CA LEU A 213 13.00 -8.91 0.01
C LEU A 213 11.68 -9.32 -0.66
N VAL A 214 11.29 -10.60 -0.60
CA VAL A 214 9.99 -11.06 -1.13
C VAL A 214 8.84 -10.39 -0.39
N ILE A 215 8.89 -10.36 0.94
CA ILE A 215 7.85 -9.73 1.77
C ILE A 215 7.80 -8.21 1.49
N HIS A 216 8.95 -7.56 1.40
CA HIS A 216 9.02 -6.13 1.12
C HIS A 216 8.44 -5.75 -0.25
N VAL A 217 8.73 -6.55 -1.28
CA VAL A 217 8.17 -6.32 -2.63
C VAL A 217 6.67 -6.60 -2.66
N LEU A 218 6.22 -7.65 -1.97
CA LEU A 218 4.79 -7.94 -1.81
C LEU A 218 4.06 -6.80 -1.10
N ASP A 219 4.61 -6.31 0.00
CA ASP A 219 4.05 -5.19 0.76
C ASP A 219 3.92 -3.94 -0.12
N THR A 220 4.99 -3.61 -0.83
CA THR A 220 4.97 -2.49 -1.80
C THR A 220 3.89 -2.70 -2.87
N ALA A 221 3.80 -3.90 -3.45
CA ALA A 221 2.82 -4.19 -4.51
C ALA A 221 1.37 -4.10 -4.01
N ALA A 222 1.09 -4.71 -2.85
CA ALA A 222 -0.24 -4.73 -2.25
C ALA A 222 -0.70 -3.33 -1.85
N THR A 223 0.17 -2.56 -1.17
CA THR A 223 -0.11 -1.18 -0.76
C THR A 223 -0.43 -0.29 -1.95
N LEU A 224 0.38 -0.35 -3.01
CA LEU A 224 0.15 0.42 -4.24
C LEU A 224 -1.15 0.02 -4.95
N SER A 225 -1.38 -1.27 -5.10
CA SER A 225 -2.56 -1.81 -5.77
C SER A 225 -3.84 -1.32 -5.11
N ILE A 226 -3.93 -1.45 -3.78
CA ILE A 226 -5.11 -1.07 -3.00
C ILE A 226 -5.28 0.45 -2.99
N PHE A 227 -4.22 1.21 -2.70
CA PHE A 227 -4.29 2.67 -2.65
C PHE A 227 -4.73 3.28 -3.98
N LEU A 228 -4.17 2.84 -5.11
CA LEU A 228 -4.55 3.33 -6.44
C LEU A 228 -5.91 2.80 -6.91
N GLY A 229 -6.35 1.66 -6.39
CA GLY A 229 -7.72 1.19 -6.59
C GLY A 229 -8.74 2.12 -5.92
N ILE A 230 -8.39 2.67 -4.76
CA ILE A 230 -9.23 3.56 -3.95
C ILE A 230 -9.19 5.01 -4.47
N SER A 231 -8.01 5.54 -4.78
CA SER A 231 -7.81 6.95 -5.15
C SER A 231 -7.46 7.10 -6.63
N GLN A 232 -8.47 7.43 -7.45
CA GLN A 232 -8.24 7.72 -8.87
C GLN A 232 -7.34 8.96 -9.11
N PRO A 233 -7.46 10.08 -8.37
CA PRO A 233 -6.54 11.22 -8.54
C PRO A 233 -5.07 10.86 -8.24
N ALA A 234 -4.82 9.89 -7.36
CA ALA A 234 -3.46 9.43 -7.11
C ALA A 234 -2.84 8.75 -8.35
N CYS A 235 -3.64 8.08 -9.19
CA CYS A 235 -3.16 7.47 -10.43
C CYS A 235 -2.49 8.48 -11.36
N GLU A 236 -3.00 9.73 -11.41
CA GLU A 236 -2.42 10.81 -12.22
C GLU A 236 -1.00 11.16 -11.75
N VAL A 237 -0.78 11.25 -10.44
CA VAL A 237 0.56 11.52 -9.86
C VAL A 237 1.55 10.42 -10.26
N PHE A 238 1.13 9.16 -10.21
CA PHE A 238 1.95 8.03 -10.62
C PHE A 238 2.26 8.05 -12.12
N HIS A 239 1.26 8.37 -12.95
CA HIS A 239 1.42 8.49 -14.39
C HIS A 239 2.39 9.62 -14.79
N HIS A 240 2.31 10.78 -14.13
CA HIS A 240 3.23 11.90 -14.37
C HIS A 240 4.69 11.53 -14.08
N GLN A 241 4.96 10.52 -13.26
CA GLN A 241 6.30 10.00 -13.01
C GLN A 241 6.66 8.77 -13.87
N LEU A 242 5.82 8.41 -14.84
CA LEU A 242 6.00 7.25 -15.71
C LEU A 242 6.16 5.95 -14.92
N PHE A 243 5.44 5.84 -13.79
CA PHE A 243 5.59 4.71 -12.87
C PHE A 243 5.24 3.37 -13.54
N GLU A 244 4.27 3.37 -14.45
CA GLU A 244 3.87 2.19 -15.22
C GLU A 244 5.02 1.61 -16.05
N LEU A 245 5.88 2.45 -16.65
CA LEU A 245 7.06 1.99 -17.39
C LEU A 245 8.12 1.43 -16.45
N ARG A 246 8.30 2.09 -15.29
CA ARG A 246 9.20 1.62 -14.24
C ARG A 246 8.78 0.23 -13.74
N LEU A 247 7.48 0.05 -13.55
CA LEU A 247 6.87 -1.19 -13.08
C LEU A 247 7.03 -2.31 -14.11
N VAL A 248 6.81 -2.05 -15.40
CA VAL A 248 7.08 -3.03 -16.47
C VAL A 248 8.53 -3.49 -16.46
N LYS A 249 9.48 -2.55 -16.37
CA LYS A 249 10.92 -2.90 -16.30
C LYS A 249 11.21 -3.77 -15.07
N PHE A 250 10.65 -3.43 -13.92
CA PHE A 250 10.84 -4.22 -12.69
C PHE A 250 10.25 -5.63 -12.83
N TYR A 251 9.04 -5.71 -13.39
CA TYR A 251 8.34 -6.97 -13.60
C TYR A 251 9.08 -7.91 -14.55
N GLU A 252 9.60 -7.41 -15.67
CA GLU A 252 10.26 -8.23 -16.68
C GLU A 252 11.64 -8.72 -16.26
N ASN A 253 12.37 -7.93 -15.46
CA ASN A 253 13.75 -8.25 -15.10
C ASN A 253 13.83 -8.92 -13.72
N THR A 254 13.19 -8.35 -12.70
CA THR A 254 13.39 -8.73 -11.30
C THR A 254 12.54 -9.92 -10.88
N ILE A 255 11.25 -9.93 -11.24
CA ILE A 255 10.36 -11.01 -10.82
C ILE A 255 10.88 -12.39 -11.29
N PRO A 256 11.30 -12.59 -12.56
CA PRO A 256 11.88 -13.87 -12.98
C PRO A 256 13.12 -14.26 -12.18
N GLU A 257 13.97 -13.28 -11.82
CA GLU A 257 15.15 -13.57 -11.02
C GLU A 257 14.79 -13.96 -9.57
N MET A 258 13.75 -13.35 -8.99
CA MET A 258 13.21 -13.78 -7.70
C MET A 258 12.74 -15.24 -7.75
N TYR A 259 12.04 -15.67 -8.81
CA TYR A 259 11.68 -17.08 -8.98
C TYR A 259 12.90 -18.00 -9.15
N ARG A 260 13.92 -17.59 -9.91
CA ARG A 260 15.17 -18.38 -10.03
C ARG A 260 15.89 -18.54 -8.70
N GLN A 261 15.88 -17.53 -7.84
CA GLN A 261 16.45 -17.63 -6.49
C GLN A 261 15.59 -18.54 -5.60
N LEU A 262 14.26 -18.45 -5.72
CA LEU A 262 13.32 -19.33 -5.01
C LEU A 262 13.50 -20.81 -5.40
N GLU A 263 13.74 -21.12 -6.68
CA GLU A 263 13.98 -22.49 -7.17
C GLU A 263 15.20 -23.15 -6.50
N LYS A 264 16.18 -22.38 -6.03
CA LYS A 264 17.34 -22.91 -5.29
C LYS A 264 16.95 -23.49 -3.92
N LEU A 265 15.77 -23.14 -3.39
CA LEU A 265 15.22 -23.67 -2.14
C LEU A 265 14.50 -25.02 -2.34
N VAL A 266 14.12 -25.38 -3.57
CA VAL A 266 13.40 -26.65 -3.84
C VAL A 266 14.24 -27.88 -3.47
N ASN A 267 15.55 -27.78 -3.63
CA ASN A 267 16.48 -28.91 -3.50
C ASN A 267 16.91 -29.21 -2.05
N LYS A 268 16.29 -28.58 -1.05
CA LYS A 268 16.60 -28.80 0.38
C LYS A 268 15.31 -29.22 1.10
N GLU A 269 15.29 -30.43 1.67
CA GLU A 269 14.10 -31.00 2.33
C GLU A 269 13.56 -30.10 3.46
N ASP A 270 14.44 -29.46 4.23
CA ASP A 270 14.08 -28.59 5.35
C ASP A 270 13.45 -27.24 4.93
N THR A 271 13.47 -26.87 3.64
CA THR A 271 12.95 -25.57 3.16
C THR A 271 11.67 -25.67 2.35
N GLN A 272 11.03 -26.85 2.29
CA GLN A 272 9.79 -27.03 1.52
C GLN A 272 8.62 -26.14 1.98
N PRO A 273 8.31 -26.01 3.29
CA PRO A 273 7.24 -25.10 3.74
C PRO A 273 7.52 -23.64 3.38
N LEU A 274 8.78 -23.21 3.55
CA LEU A 274 9.22 -21.86 3.20
C LEU A 274 9.14 -21.61 1.68
N TYR A 275 9.50 -22.60 0.85
CA TYR A 275 9.37 -22.49 -0.60
C TYR A 275 7.91 -22.27 -1.02
N VAL A 276 6.98 -23.06 -0.48
CA VAL A 276 5.55 -22.94 -0.80
C VAL A 276 5.01 -21.57 -0.39
N ASP A 277 5.36 -21.11 0.82
CA ASP A 277 4.97 -19.81 1.33
C ASP A 277 5.51 -18.65 0.47
N LEU A 278 6.82 -18.62 0.20
CA LEU A 278 7.43 -17.57 -0.60
C LEU A 278 6.95 -17.60 -2.06
N LYS A 279 6.69 -18.78 -2.62
CA LYS A 279 6.09 -18.90 -3.95
C LYS A 279 4.70 -18.27 -3.99
N HIS A 280 3.86 -18.57 -3.00
CA HIS A 280 2.53 -18.00 -2.90
C HIS A 280 2.58 -16.47 -2.77
N LYS A 281 3.47 -15.96 -1.91
CA LYS A 281 3.71 -14.51 -1.74
C LYS A 281 4.19 -13.84 -3.04
N LEU A 282 5.07 -14.48 -3.82
CA LEU A 282 5.45 -13.99 -5.16
C LEU A 282 4.31 -14.03 -6.17
N ASP A 283 3.47 -15.06 -6.15
CA ASP A 283 2.30 -15.16 -7.02
C ASP A 283 1.30 -14.02 -6.73
N ILE A 284 1.07 -13.68 -5.44
CA ILE A 284 0.26 -12.52 -5.06
C ILE A 284 0.92 -11.21 -5.54
N THR A 285 2.23 -11.06 -5.30
CA THR A 285 3.01 -9.87 -5.71
C THR A 285 2.78 -9.54 -7.19
N ARG A 286 2.78 -10.58 -8.04
CA ARG A 286 2.54 -10.43 -9.47
C ARG A 286 1.18 -9.87 -9.78
N VAL A 287 0.14 -10.43 -9.16
CA VAL A 287 -1.25 -9.97 -9.35
C VAL A 287 -1.40 -8.52 -8.90
N GLU A 288 -0.83 -8.15 -7.75
CA GLU A 288 -0.96 -6.78 -7.25
C GLU A 288 -0.21 -5.75 -8.10
N PHE A 289 0.95 -6.10 -8.67
CA PHE A 289 1.59 -5.23 -9.66
C PHE A 289 0.79 -5.09 -10.96
N LEU A 290 0.16 -6.17 -11.43
CA LEU A 290 -0.72 -6.09 -12.60
C LEU A 290 -1.93 -5.19 -12.32
N ASN A 291 -2.52 -5.28 -11.13
CA ASN A 291 -3.60 -4.40 -10.68
C ASN A 291 -3.14 -2.93 -10.60
N THR A 292 -1.97 -2.68 -10.00
CA THR A 292 -1.35 -1.35 -9.94
C THR A 292 -1.22 -0.74 -11.33
N PHE A 293 -0.65 -1.49 -12.28
CA PHE A 293 -0.52 -1.05 -13.67
C PHE A 293 -1.88 -0.77 -14.32
N LYS A 294 -2.87 -1.65 -14.07
CA LYS A 294 -4.24 -1.50 -14.58
C LYS A 294 -4.93 -0.26 -14.02
N HIS A 295 -4.77 0.08 -12.74
CA HIS A 295 -5.36 1.28 -12.15
C HIS A 295 -4.82 2.55 -12.80
N ILE A 296 -3.49 2.64 -12.98
CA ILE A 296 -2.84 3.79 -13.62
C ILE A 296 -3.33 3.94 -15.07
N LEU A 297 -3.22 2.88 -15.89
CA LEU A 297 -3.66 2.96 -17.29
C LEU A 297 -5.16 3.17 -17.43
N GLY A 298 -5.95 2.50 -16.59
CA GLY A 298 -7.40 2.61 -16.58
C GLY A 298 -7.84 4.05 -16.34
N HIS A 299 -7.19 4.74 -15.41
CA HIS A 299 -7.41 6.17 -15.17
C HIS A 299 -7.12 7.00 -16.43
N CYS A 300 -5.93 6.85 -17.03
CA CYS A 300 -5.57 7.58 -18.26
C CYS A 300 -6.57 7.34 -19.40
N LEU A 301 -7.01 6.10 -19.59
CA LEU A 301 -7.98 5.73 -20.63
C LEU A 301 -9.35 6.35 -20.36
N ASN A 302 -9.80 6.35 -19.10
CA ASN A 302 -11.06 6.98 -18.72
C ASN A 302 -11.04 8.49 -18.98
N CYS A 303 -9.95 9.18 -18.61
CA CYS A 303 -9.77 10.61 -18.93
C CYS A 303 -9.86 10.86 -20.44
N CYS A 304 -9.19 10.04 -21.27
CA CYS A 304 -9.26 10.16 -22.72
C CYS A 304 -10.68 9.95 -23.28
N ILE A 305 -11.47 9.05 -22.69
CA ILE A 305 -12.84 8.78 -23.10
C ILE A 305 -13.76 9.93 -22.69
N GLU A 306 -13.61 10.45 -21.47
CA GLU A 306 -14.38 11.58 -20.95
C GLU A 306 -14.08 12.86 -21.71
N ASP A 307 -12.81 13.13 -22.04
CA ASP A 307 -12.41 14.25 -22.89
C ASP A 307 -12.99 14.13 -24.30
N ASN A 308 -13.01 12.92 -24.87
CA ASN A 308 -13.64 12.68 -26.16
C ASN A 308 -15.17 12.85 -26.12
N ARG A 309 -15.83 12.48 -25.02
CA ARG A 309 -17.28 12.75 -24.83
C ARG A 309 -17.55 14.24 -24.68
N THR A 310 -16.72 14.94 -23.93
CA THR A 310 -16.81 16.40 -23.75
C THR A 310 -16.58 17.11 -25.09
N MET A 311 -15.56 16.71 -25.86
CA MET A 311 -15.33 17.21 -27.22
C MET A 311 -16.44 16.81 -28.20
N ALA A 312 -17.06 15.63 -28.07
CA ALA A 312 -18.21 15.25 -28.89
C ALA A 312 -19.44 16.13 -28.59
N CYS A 313 -19.65 16.51 -27.33
CA CYS A 313 -20.68 17.49 -26.94
C CYS A 313 -20.40 18.89 -27.52
N TYR A 314 -19.13 19.31 -27.62
CA TYR A 314 -18.76 20.56 -28.32
C TYR A 314 -18.89 20.46 -29.85
N ARG A 315 -18.65 19.28 -30.46
CA ARG A 315 -18.80 19.07 -31.91
C ARG A 315 -20.25 19.00 -32.37
N TYR A 316 -21.19 18.66 -31.50
CA TYR A 316 -22.62 18.80 -31.82
C TYR A 316 -23.11 20.26 -31.89
N GLY A 317 -22.26 21.24 -31.53
CA GLY A 317 -22.50 22.68 -31.72
C GLY A 317 -21.61 23.35 -32.78
N SER A 318 -20.71 22.63 -33.44
CA SER A 318 -19.86 23.19 -34.48
C SER A 318 -19.51 22.14 -35.55
N GLU A 319 -20.04 22.34 -36.75
CA GLU A 319 -19.67 21.57 -37.95
C GLU A 319 -18.20 21.86 -38.31
N GLY A 320 -17.29 21.02 -37.85
CA GLY A 320 -15.87 21.10 -38.18
C GLY A 320 -15.18 19.77 -37.97
N ALA A 321 -14.69 19.17 -39.07
CA ALA A 321 -13.99 17.90 -39.09
C ALA A 321 -12.77 17.90 -38.17
N GLY A 322 -12.80 17.10 -37.11
CA GLY A 322 -11.65 16.93 -36.22
C GLY A 322 -10.97 15.58 -36.41
N THR A 323 -9.75 15.64 -36.92
CA THR A 323 -8.74 14.59 -36.97
C THR A 323 -8.34 14.13 -35.56
N LEU A 324 -8.28 12.81 -35.35
CA LEU A 324 -7.71 12.21 -34.14
C LEU A 324 -6.17 12.31 -34.20
N PRO A 325 -5.47 12.65 -33.10
CA PRO A 325 -4.01 12.69 -33.09
C PRO A 325 -3.39 11.29 -33.15
N LEU A 326 -2.52 11.06 -34.15
CA LEU A 326 -1.85 9.78 -34.44
C LEU A 326 -0.73 9.35 -33.46
N TRP A 327 -0.46 10.11 -32.39
CA TRP A 327 0.66 9.82 -31.49
C TRP A 327 0.38 8.74 -30.43
N LEU A 328 -0.88 8.29 -30.29
CA LEU A 328 -1.27 7.19 -29.40
C LEU A 328 -0.90 5.78 -29.94
N TRP A 329 -0.50 5.67 -31.21
CA TRP A 329 -0.25 4.38 -31.89
C TRP A 329 1.25 4.14 -32.20
N GLY A 330 2.15 4.95 -31.66
CA GLY A 330 3.59 4.78 -31.86
C GLY A 330 4.21 3.87 -30.79
N SER A 331 4.50 2.62 -31.16
CA SER A 331 5.32 1.63 -30.42
C SER A 331 4.62 0.58 -29.56
N TRP A 332 3.61 -0.11 -30.11
CA TRP A 332 3.04 -1.35 -29.54
C TRP A 332 3.65 -2.63 -30.15
N HIS A 333 4.96 -2.65 -30.42
CA HIS A 333 5.66 -3.80 -31.01
C HIS A 333 6.77 -4.38 -30.13
N VAL A 334 6.49 -4.47 -28.82
CA VAL A 334 7.06 -5.47 -27.93
C VAL A 334 5.91 -5.93 -27.05
N THR A 335 5.46 -7.18 -27.18
CA THR A 335 4.43 -7.72 -26.29
C THR A 335 5.06 -7.91 -24.91
N SER A 336 5.03 -6.87 -24.08
CA SER A 336 5.53 -6.91 -22.71
C SER A 336 4.94 -8.11 -21.97
N MET A 337 5.73 -8.75 -21.10
CA MET A 337 5.24 -9.86 -20.27
C MET A 337 4.05 -9.42 -19.41
N VAL A 338 4.05 -8.17 -18.95
CA VAL A 338 2.95 -7.55 -18.20
C VAL A 338 1.66 -7.57 -19.02
N LEU A 339 1.71 -7.14 -20.28
CA LEU A 339 0.53 -7.13 -21.17
C LEU A 339 0.05 -8.55 -21.51
N ARG A 340 0.97 -9.51 -21.68
CA ARG A 340 0.60 -10.93 -21.89
C ARG A 340 -0.06 -11.53 -20.65
N GLU A 341 0.44 -11.21 -19.47
CA GLU A 341 -0.12 -11.71 -18.21
C GLU A 341 -1.42 -11.03 -17.83
N LEU A 342 -1.57 -9.72 -18.09
CA LEU A 342 -2.86 -9.04 -18.02
C LEU A 342 -3.88 -9.67 -18.96
N ALA A 343 -3.50 -9.96 -20.21
CA ALA A 343 -4.39 -10.66 -21.14
C ALA A 343 -4.76 -12.06 -20.62
N ARG A 344 -3.81 -12.83 -20.09
CA ARG A 344 -4.10 -14.14 -19.48
C ARG A 344 -4.99 -14.02 -18.25
N TYR A 345 -4.80 -13.00 -17.42
CA TYR A 345 -5.62 -12.75 -16.24
C TYR A 345 -7.06 -12.38 -16.63
N LEU A 346 -7.24 -11.50 -17.61
CA LEU A 346 -8.53 -11.03 -18.07
C LEU A 346 -9.31 -12.08 -18.89
N TYR A 347 -8.62 -12.89 -19.70
CA TYR A 347 -9.24 -13.87 -20.59
C TYR A 347 -9.14 -15.32 -20.08
N GLY A 348 -8.40 -15.57 -19.01
CA GLY A 348 -8.25 -16.90 -18.39
C GLY A 348 -9.34 -17.23 -17.36
N SER A 349 -10.21 -16.29 -17.01
CA SER A 349 -11.26 -16.47 -16.00
C SER A 349 -12.58 -17.07 -16.54
N GLU A 350 -12.68 -17.40 -17.83
CA GLU A 350 -13.87 -18.08 -18.38
C GLU A 350 -13.87 -19.61 -18.13
N GLY A 351 -12.97 -20.16 -17.31
CA GLY A 351 -12.84 -21.62 -17.18
C GLY A 351 -12.23 -22.17 -15.90
N ALA A 352 -12.22 -21.46 -14.79
CA ALA A 352 -11.81 -22.02 -13.49
C ALA A 352 -12.87 -21.74 -12.44
N GLY A 353 -13.48 -22.83 -11.95
CA GLY A 353 -14.59 -22.81 -11.00
C GLY A 353 -14.27 -22.11 -9.69
N THR A 354 -15.36 -21.74 -9.03
CA THR A 354 -15.48 -21.50 -7.58
C THR A 354 -14.36 -22.13 -6.75
N LEU A 355 -13.59 -21.28 -6.06
CA LEU A 355 -12.75 -21.71 -4.95
C LEU A 355 -13.64 -22.24 -3.80
N PRO A 356 -13.23 -23.32 -3.10
CA PRO A 356 -13.89 -23.80 -1.89
C PRO A 356 -13.78 -22.82 -0.72
#